data_AF-A0A074XCB8-F1
#
_entry.id   AF-A0A074XCB8-F1
#
_cell.length_a   1.000
_cell.length_b   1.000
_cell.length_c   1.000
_cell.angle_alpha   90.00
_cell.angle_beta   90.00
_cell.angle_gamma   90.00
#
_symmetry.space_group_name_H-M   'P 1'
#
loop_
_entity.id
_entity.type
_entity.pdbx_description
1 polymer ?
#
loop_
_entity_poly.entity_id
_entity_poly.type
_entity_poly.pdbx_seq_one_letter_code
_entity_poly.pdbx_strand_id
1 'polypeptide(L)'
;MEAVSINDGVESWGMQPGWHGHGFRPRVYNCTNAVDSDIVVRFGGRRFEFYSVKATLSEKSGFFRRAFDGAFPIATADVVDLGDEDNRRHVYAMLRFLHGTPYTTIHARESMGLDFHLDMYMLGEQYDIPSLRRAAAQNFFLEATPLADKAYFPMALQKILGPDAPVMADPYLQELTIKMCTEQIETLIANQTFKDMALDGELMDGSVLVAMFFAVGERVRTLSGGDLWLSKEERFVNAQAELIAAEAAMGPTPRSFLARQIRAQRAQNAAARNIVIGMPQPTIHPFPAALTSHPPHIVYLPAVKKKKTGITSL
;
A
#
# COMPACT_ATOMS: atom_id res chain seq x y z
N MET A 1 -25.30 22.40 -10.71
CA MET A 1 -23.85 22.12 -10.68
C MET A 1 -23.15 23.44 -10.47
N GLU A 2 -22.97 23.84 -9.21
CA GLU A 2 -22.12 24.97 -8.85
C GLU A 2 -20.81 24.42 -8.32
N ALA A 3 -19.72 24.82 -8.97
CA ALA A 3 -18.37 24.46 -8.56
C ALA A 3 -18.01 25.28 -7.31
N VAL A 4 -17.85 24.61 -6.17
CA VAL A 4 -17.22 25.21 -5.00
C VAL A 4 -15.75 25.40 -5.32
N SER A 5 -15.37 26.65 -5.56
CA SER A 5 -13.99 27.09 -5.72
C SER A 5 -13.26 26.90 -4.39
N ILE A 6 -12.42 25.87 -4.29
CA ILE A 6 -11.46 25.72 -3.20
C ILE A 6 -10.39 26.77 -3.46
N ASN A 7 -10.46 27.85 -2.70
CA ASN A 7 -9.48 28.93 -2.76
C ASN A 7 -8.16 28.39 -2.18
N ASP A 8 -7.22 28.03 -3.05
CA ASP A 8 -5.83 27.67 -2.71
C ASP A 8 -5.10 28.91 -2.19
N GLY A 9 -5.45 29.34 -0.98
CA GLY A 9 -4.71 30.31 -0.20
C GLY A 9 -3.37 29.69 0.20
N VAL A 10 -2.29 30.31 -0.26
CA VAL A 10 -0.91 29.99 0.12
C VAL A 10 -0.80 29.88 1.65
N GLU A 11 -0.72 28.65 2.17
CA GLU A 11 -0.37 28.38 3.56
C GLU A 11 1.10 28.77 3.78
N SER A 12 1.33 30.05 4.04
CA SER A 12 2.63 30.52 4.51
C SER A 12 2.94 29.85 5.85
N TRP A 13 3.97 29.01 5.88
CA TRP A 13 4.58 28.49 7.10
C TRP A 13 5.19 29.65 7.89
N GLY A 14 4.35 30.42 8.56
CA GLY A 14 4.78 31.36 9.58
C GLY A 14 5.27 30.58 10.79
N MET A 15 6.54 30.17 10.79
CA MET A 15 7.27 30.15 12.05
C MET A 15 7.21 31.57 12.61
N GLN A 16 6.35 31.83 13.59
CA GLN A 16 6.55 32.98 14.47
C GLN A 16 7.62 32.58 15.50
N PRO A 17 8.81 33.21 15.50
CA PRO A 17 9.76 33.07 16.59
C PRO A 17 9.31 33.99 17.72
N GLY A 18 9.07 33.44 18.91
CA GLY A 18 8.78 34.26 20.08
C GLY A 18 8.13 33.53 21.24
N TRP A 19 8.84 32.61 21.88
CA TRP A 19 8.43 32.01 23.15
C TRP A 19 8.92 32.83 24.32
N HIS A 20 8.09 33.67 24.93
CA HIS A 20 8.28 34.15 26.30
C HIS A 20 6.90 34.23 27.00
N GLY A 21 6.68 33.39 28.02
CA GLY A 21 5.63 33.61 29.03
C GLY A 21 4.38 32.72 28.95
N HIS A 22 3.97 32.24 30.13
CA HIS A 22 2.79 31.41 30.45
C HIS A 22 1.55 31.60 29.54
N GLY A 23 1.08 30.49 28.97
CA GLY A 23 -0.20 30.37 28.26
C GLY A 23 -0.10 29.41 27.08
N PHE A 24 -0.44 28.13 27.28
CA PHE A 24 -0.37 27.15 26.21
C PHE A 24 -1.53 27.39 25.23
N ARG A 25 -1.29 28.18 24.17
CA ARG A 25 -2.25 28.31 23.06
C ARG A 25 -2.01 27.18 22.06
N PRO A 26 -3.03 26.37 21.74
CA PRO A 26 -2.92 25.35 20.71
C PRO A 26 -2.50 25.96 19.36
N ARG A 27 -1.74 25.21 18.58
CA ARG A 27 -1.53 25.53 17.17
C ARG A 27 -2.82 25.26 16.40
N VAL A 28 -3.38 26.31 15.83
CA VAL A 28 -4.64 26.28 15.10
C VAL A 28 -4.38 25.98 13.62
N TYR A 29 -5.07 24.97 13.11
CA TYR A 29 -5.19 24.68 11.68
C TYR A 29 -6.62 24.93 11.22
N ASN A 30 -6.76 25.36 9.97
CA ASN A 30 -8.06 25.76 9.47
C ASN A 30 -8.27 25.26 8.03
N CYS A 31 -9.36 24.54 7.80
CA CYS A 31 -9.81 24.11 6.47
C CYS A 31 -11.10 24.82 6.03
N THR A 32 -11.74 25.56 6.92
CA THR A 32 -12.91 26.42 6.67
C THR A 32 -12.60 27.82 7.20
N ASN A 33 -13.53 28.78 7.23
CA ASN A 33 -13.33 29.94 8.09
C ASN A 33 -13.78 29.56 9.50
N ALA A 34 -13.10 30.06 10.55
CA ALA A 34 -13.48 29.79 11.94
C ALA A 34 -14.91 30.26 12.29
N VAL A 35 -15.52 31.08 11.43
CA VAL A 35 -16.91 31.54 11.55
C VAL A 35 -17.91 30.45 11.11
N ASP A 36 -17.49 29.57 10.20
CA ASP A 36 -18.35 28.53 9.62
C ASP A 36 -18.17 27.17 10.31
N SER A 37 -17.23 27.06 11.26
CA SER A 37 -16.97 25.83 12.01
C SER A 37 -17.91 25.68 13.21
N ASP A 38 -18.51 24.51 13.36
CA ASP A 38 -19.35 24.13 14.52
C ASP A 38 -18.67 23.09 15.44
N ILE A 39 -17.43 22.71 15.12
CA ILE A 39 -16.62 21.79 15.91
C ILE A 39 -15.12 22.13 15.83
N VAL A 40 -14.44 21.96 16.96
CA VAL A 40 -12.97 21.98 17.05
C VAL A 40 -12.47 20.57 17.36
N VAL A 41 -11.61 20.05 16.50
CA VAL A 41 -10.92 18.77 16.73
C VAL A 41 -9.56 19.05 17.38
N ARG A 42 -9.38 18.59 18.62
CA ARG A 42 -8.11 18.66 19.36
C ARG A 42 -7.32 17.37 19.21
N PHE A 43 -6.01 17.48 19.08
CA PHE A 43 -5.12 16.31 18.98
C PHE A 43 -3.69 16.65 19.42
N GLY A 44 -2.86 15.61 19.57
CA GLY A 44 -1.48 15.73 20.02
C GLY A 44 -1.37 16.29 21.44
N GLY A 45 -2.28 15.88 22.32
CA GLY A 45 -2.30 16.30 23.73
C GLY A 45 -2.81 17.72 23.90
N ARG A 46 -3.87 18.08 23.16
CA ARG A 46 -4.49 19.41 23.12
C ARG A 46 -3.56 20.53 22.63
N ARG A 47 -2.45 20.17 21.99
CA ARG A 47 -1.48 21.13 21.45
C ARG A 47 -1.87 21.63 20.08
N PHE A 48 -2.79 20.95 19.41
CA PHE A 48 -3.24 21.29 18.07
C PHE A 48 -4.77 21.30 18.03
N GLU A 49 -5.30 22.26 17.29
CA GLU A 49 -6.73 22.43 17.05
C GLU A 49 -6.98 22.49 15.55
N PHE A 50 -8.05 21.85 15.10
CA PHE A 50 -8.48 21.85 13.72
C PHE A 50 -9.96 22.22 13.67
N TYR A 51 -10.26 23.38 13.10
CA TYR A 51 -11.62 23.90 12.98
C TYR A 51 -12.31 23.23 11.79
N SER A 52 -13.50 22.69 12.01
CA SER A 52 -14.21 21.87 11.02
C SER A 52 -15.73 22.01 11.16
N VAL A 53 -16.45 21.29 10.31
CA VAL A 53 -17.91 21.21 10.31
C VAL A 53 -18.32 19.76 10.59
N LYS A 54 -19.20 19.53 11.58
CA LYS A 54 -19.67 18.20 12.00
C LYS A 54 -20.19 17.39 10.82
N ALA A 55 -20.95 18.02 9.93
CA ALA A 55 -21.50 17.38 8.73
C ALA A 55 -20.41 16.77 7.84
N THR A 56 -19.32 17.50 7.58
CA THR A 56 -18.22 17.02 6.71
C THR A 56 -17.50 15.82 7.33
N LEU A 57 -17.26 15.84 8.64
CA LEU A 57 -16.62 14.74 9.35
C LEU A 57 -17.54 13.51 9.41
N SER A 58 -18.81 13.68 9.77
CA SER A 58 -19.81 12.59 9.86
C SER A 58 -20.13 11.92 8.53
N GLU A 59 -20.10 12.67 7.43
CA GLU A 59 -20.33 12.12 6.09
C GLU A 59 -19.29 11.04 5.75
N LYS A 60 -18.04 11.26 6.13
CA LYS A 60 -16.89 10.45 5.69
C LYS A 60 -16.33 9.51 6.76
N SER A 61 -16.65 9.75 8.03
CA SER A 61 -16.20 8.95 9.17
C SER A 61 -17.38 8.42 9.97
N GLY A 62 -17.47 7.09 10.09
CA GLY A 62 -18.46 6.46 10.96
C GLY A 62 -18.20 6.74 12.44
N PHE A 63 -16.95 6.95 12.85
CA PHE A 63 -16.59 7.39 14.20
C PHE A 63 -17.20 8.76 14.51
N PHE A 64 -16.94 9.77 13.68
CA PHE A 64 -17.46 11.13 13.91
C PHE A 64 -18.98 11.18 13.82
N ARG A 65 -19.58 10.41 12.90
CA ARG A 65 -21.04 10.24 12.84
C ARG A 65 -21.60 9.76 14.17
N ARG A 66 -21.06 8.67 14.72
CA ARG A 66 -21.48 8.15 16.04
C ARG A 66 -21.20 9.13 17.18
N ALA A 67 -20.09 9.85 17.11
CA ALA A 67 -19.71 10.83 18.12
C ALA A 67 -20.66 12.03 18.16
N PHE A 68 -21.18 12.48 17.01
CA PHE A 68 -22.05 13.63 16.90
C PHE A 68 -23.54 13.31 16.94
N ASP A 69 -23.95 12.11 16.52
CA ASP A 69 -25.34 11.65 16.54
C ASP A 69 -25.74 10.96 17.86
N GLY A 70 -24.78 10.75 18.77
CA GLY A 70 -24.99 10.03 20.03
C GLY A 70 -25.79 10.81 21.08
N ALA A 71 -26.35 10.11 22.06
CA ALA A 71 -26.94 10.72 23.26
C ALA A 71 -25.88 11.09 24.34
N PHE A 72 -24.59 10.95 24.03
CA PHE A 72 -23.50 11.21 24.95
C PHE A 72 -23.09 12.68 24.94
N PRO A 73 -22.48 13.21 26.02
CA PRO A 73 -22.08 14.63 26.11
C PRO A 73 -21.15 15.13 25.00
N ILE A 74 -20.49 14.22 24.27
CA ILE A 74 -19.65 14.54 23.10
C ILE A 74 -20.50 15.05 21.92
N ALA A 75 -21.75 14.63 21.80
CA ALA A 75 -22.63 15.05 20.71
C ALA A 75 -23.03 16.53 20.81
N THR A 76 -23.22 17.01 22.05
CA THR A 76 -23.51 18.42 22.35
C THR A 76 -22.25 19.28 22.51
N ALA A 77 -21.06 18.67 22.54
CA ALA A 77 -19.80 19.40 22.62
C ALA A 77 -19.47 20.11 21.30
N ASP A 78 -18.81 21.26 21.44
CA ASP A 78 -18.16 22.04 20.38
C ASP A 78 -16.69 21.64 20.21
N VAL A 79 -16.19 20.72 21.04
CA VAL A 79 -14.82 20.19 20.98
C VAL A 79 -14.82 18.67 21.05
N VAL A 80 -14.08 18.03 20.16
CA VAL A 80 -13.73 16.61 20.23
C VAL A 80 -12.21 16.48 20.39
N ASP A 81 -11.76 15.72 21.40
CA ASP A 81 -10.34 15.51 21.70
C ASP A 81 -9.94 14.09 21.31
N LEU A 82 -8.97 13.98 20.39
CA LEU A 82 -8.45 12.72 19.87
C LEU A 82 -7.27 12.17 20.69
N GLY A 83 -6.82 12.90 21.73
CA GLY A 83 -5.71 12.47 22.59
C GLY A 83 -4.32 12.73 21.98
N ASP A 84 -3.31 11.99 22.45
CA ASP A 84 -1.89 12.13 22.08
C ASP A 84 -1.19 10.84 21.64
N GLU A 85 -1.90 9.72 21.59
CA GLU A 85 -1.35 8.42 21.17
C GLU A 85 -0.99 8.39 19.68
N ASP A 86 -1.81 9.02 18.84
CA ASP A 86 -1.61 9.03 17.40
C ASP A 86 -0.56 10.06 16.94
N ASN A 87 0.17 9.74 15.87
CA ASN A 87 1.09 10.69 15.26
C ASN A 87 0.32 11.93 14.75
N ARG A 88 0.55 13.07 15.40
CA ARG A 88 -0.09 14.35 15.08
C ARG A 88 -0.05 14.75 13.59
N ARG A 89 1.00 14.40 12.85
CA ARG A 89 1.09 14.71 11.41
C ARG A 89 0.12 13.85 10.61
N HIS A 90 -0.03 12.59 10.99
CA HIS A 90 -0.95 11.65 10.34
C HIS A 90 -2.41 11.97 10.69
N VAL A 91 -2.69 12.36 11.94
CA VAL A 91 -4.02 12.88 12.33
C VAL A 91 -4.38 14.12 11.51
N TYR A 92 -3.45 15.07 11.38
CA TYR A 92 -3.68 16.26 10.56
C TYR A 92 -3.90 15.92 9.06
N ALA A 93 -3.10 15.01 8.51
CA ALA A 93 -3.28 14.47 7.17
C ALA A 93 -4.67 13.82 6.98
N MET A 94 -5.11 12.99 7.93
CA MET A 94 -6.44 12.38 7.92
C MET A 94 -7.55 13.44 7.90
N LEU A 95 -7.45 14.47 8.74
CA LEU A 95 -8.43 15.55 8.78
C LEU A 95 -8.48 16.30 7.44
N ARG A 96 -7.33 16.62 6.83
CA ARG A 96 -7.28 17.21 5.48
C ARG A 96 -7.91 16.32 4.41
N PHE A 97 -7.73 15.00 4.51
CA PHE A 97 -8.35 14.04 3.61
C PHE A 97 -9.88 14.06 3.73
N LEU A 98 -10.42 14.11 4.96
CA LEU A 98 -11.86 14.27 5.20
C LEU A 98 -12.39 15.58 4.59
N HIS A 99 -11.59 16.63 4.54
CA HIS A 99 -11.93 17.88 3.85
C HIS A 99 -11.72 17.87 2.33
N GLY A 100 -11.41 16.70 1.74
CA GLY A 100 -11.32 16.53 0.30
C GLY A 100 -9.95 16.80 -0.29
N THR A 101 -8.92 17.01 0.53
CA THR A 101 -7.54 17.05 0.02
C THR A 101 -7.19 15.67 -0.56
N PRO A 102 -6.74 15.58 -1.82
CA PRO A 102 -6.36 14.31 -2.42
C PRO A 102 -5.26 13.61 -1.62
N TYR A 103 -5.34 12.28 -1.49
CA TYR A 103 -4.36 11.48 -0.76
C TYR A 103 -2.92 11.70 -1.27
N THR A 104 -2.73 11.75 -2.60
CA THR A 104 -1.44 11.98 -3.23
C THR A 104 -0.85 13.36 -2.91
N THR A 105 -1.69 14.38 -2.77
CA THR A 105 -1.28 15.74 -2.36
C THR A 105 -0.84 15.78 -0.90
N ILE A 106 -1.51 15.02 -0.04
CA ILE A 106 -1.11 14.87 1.38
C ILE A 106 0.25 14.18 1.45
N HIS A 107 0.39 13.05 0.76
CA HIS A 107 1.61 12.24 0.75
C HIS A 107 2.83 13.00 0.22
N ALA A 108 2.69 13.65 -0.95
CA ALA A 108 3.78 14.37 -1.59
C ALA A 108 4.36 15.52 -0.72
N ARG A 109 3.55 16.09 0.19
CA ARG A 109 4.00 17.16 1.10
C ARG A 109 4.77 16.64 2.32
N GLU A 110 4.53 15.41 2.74
CA GLU A 110 5.07 14.88 4.01
C GLU A 110 6.37 14.09 3.83
N SER A 111 6.80 13.73 2.60
CA SER A 111 8.04 12.97 2.33
C SER A 111 8.17 11.72 3.21
N MET A 112 7.14 10.89 3.22
CA MET A 112 7.07 9.75 4.13
C MET A 112 7.30 8.43 3.40
N GLY A 113 7.86 7.43 4.09
CA GLY A 113 8.05 6.08 3.54
C GLY A 113 6.77 5.24 3.61
N LEU A 114 6.89 3.93 3.35
CA LEU A 114 5.78 2.98 3.38
C LEU A 114 4.97 2.99 4.69
N ASP A 115 5.63 3.30 5.80
CA ASP A 115 5.03 3.43 7.13
C ASP A 115 3.89 4.46 7.17
N PHE A 116 3.95 5.52 6.36
CA PHE A 116 2.88 6.50 6.31
C PHE A 116 1.58 5.89 5.79
N HIS A 117 1.65 5.04 4.76
CA HIS A 117 0.44 4.39 4.28
C HIS A 117 -0.14 3.43 5.31
N LEU A 118 0.73 2.72 6.06
CA LEU A 118 0.27 1.85 7.14
C LEU A 118 -0.42 2.67 8.24
N ASP A 119 0.20 3.74 8.72
CA ASP A 119 -0.39 4.59 9.77
C ASP A 119 -1.71 5.23 9.30
N MET A 120 -1.79 5.69 8.06
CA MET A 120 -3.03 6.23 7.49
C MET A 120 -4.11 5.16 7.33
N TYR A 121 -3.73 3.90 7.05
CA TYR A 121 -4.66 2.78 7.03
C TYR A 121 -5.21 2.51 8.45
N MET A 122 -4.35 2.46 9.46
CA MET A 122 -4.74 2.25 10.86
C MET A 122 -5.65 3.38 11.37
N LEU A 123 -5.34 4.64 11.06
CA LEU A 123 -6.23 5.76 11.34
C LEU A 123 -7.59 5.60 10.64
N GLY A 124 -7.58 5.13 9.39
CA GLY A 124 -8.81 4.82 8.66
C GLY A 124 -9.64 3.70 9.30
N GLU A 125 -9.03 2.77 10.03
CA GLU A 125 -9.76 1.75 10.80
C GLU A 125 -10.30 2.33 12.10
N GLN A 126 -9.44 2.97 12.89
CA GLN A 126 -9.77 3.56 14.18
C GLN A 126 -10.89 4.59 14.09
N TYR A 127 -10.83 5.46 13.08
CA TYR A 127 -11.82 6.51 12.85
C TYR A 127 -12.91 6.09 11.85
N ASP A 128 -12.95 4.82 11.43
CA ASP A 128 -13.96 4.25 10.53
C ASP A 128 -14.17 5.10 9.26
N ILE A 129 -13.09 5.25 8.48
CA ILE A 129 -13.01 6.02 7.23
C ILE A 129 -12.63 5.06 6.08
N PRO A 130 -13.61 4.35 5.46
CA PRO A 130 -13.34 3.34 4.44
C PRO A 130 -12.58 3.87 3.20
N SER A 131 -12.86 5.11 2.80
CA SER A 131 -12.19 5.75 1.65
C SER A 131 -10.71 6.01 1.90
N LEU A 132 -10.34 6.34 3.15
CA LEU A 132 -8.95 6.55 3.55
C LEU A 132 -8.19 5.22 3.55
N ARG A 133 -8.79 4.16 4.09
CA ARG A 133 -8.21 2.80 4.09
C ARG A 133 -7.90 2.32 2.68
N ARG A 134 -8.86 2.47 1.77
CA ARG A 134 -8.67 2.11 0.36
C ARG A 134 -7.57 2.93 -0.30
N ALA A 135 -7.55 4.25 -0.08
CA ALA A 135 -6.52 5.12 -0.66
C ALA A 135 -5.13 4.77 -0.12
N ALA A 136 -4.99 4.56 1.19
CA ALA A 136 -3.75 4.19 1.83
C ALA A 136 -3.21 2.85 1.30
N ALA A 137 -4.04 1.80 1.26
CA ALA A 137 -3.65 0.48 0.75
C ALA A 137 -3.24 0.51 -0.73
N GLN A 138 -3.96 1.26 -1.57
CA GLN A 138 -3.61 1.40 -2.99
C GLN A 138 -2.27 2.11 -3.21
N ASN A 139 -2.01 3.19 -2.47
CA ASN A 139 -0.74 3.91 -2.58
C ASN A 139 0.41 3.10 -1.97
N PHE A 140 0.17 2.37 -0.87
CA PHE A 140 1.12 1.39 -0.35
C PHE A 140 1.52 0.40 -1.44
N PHE A 141 0.56 -0.23 -2.13
CA PHE A 141 0.83 -1.17 -3.21
C PHE A 141 1.70 -0.57 -4.31
N LEU A 142 1.34 0.64 -4.78
CA LEU A 142 2.05 1.33 -5.86
C LEU A 142 3.51 1.63 -5.50
N GLU A 143 3.78 2.03 -4.26
CA GLU A 143 5.12 2.41 -3.81
C GLU A 143 5.96 1.23 -3.31
N ALA A 144 5.31 0.22 -2.74
CA ALA A 144 6.00 -0.94 -2.20
C ALA A 144 6.42 -1.94 -3.29
N THR A 145 5.66 -2.05 -4.38
CA THR A 145 5.99 -2.94 -5.52
C THR A 145 7.40 -2.72 -6.09
N PRO A 146 7.82 -1.49 -6.45
CA PRO A 146 9.17 -1.24 -6.96
C PRO A 146 10.28 -1.38 -5.90
N LEU A 147 9.92 -1.54 -4.63
CA LEU A 147 10.86 -1.69 -3.51
C LEU A 147 11.04 -3.16 -3.07
N ALA A 148 10.45 -4.13 -3.78
CA ALA A 148 10.48 -5.54 -3.41
C ALA A 148 11.91 -6.12 -3.25
N ASP A 149 12.88 -5.58 -3.99
CA ASP A 149 14.30 -5.96 -3.90
C ASP A 149 15.05 -5.27 -2.75
N LYS A 150 14.43 -4.30 -2.07
CA LYS A 150 15.03 -3.53 -0.98
C LYS A 150 14.66 -4.11 0.39
N ALA A 151 15.54 -3.88 1.37
CA ALA A 151 15.33 -4.32 2.75
C ALA A 151 14.05 -3.72 3.40
N TYR A 152 13.63 -2.53 2.96
CA TYR A 152 12.45 -1.87 3.50
C TYR A 152 11.14 -2.60 3.22
N PHE A 153 11.06 -3.36 2.13
CA PHE A 153 9.83 -4.07 1.78
C PHE A 153 9.54 -5.22 2.75
N PRO A 154 10.46 -6.16 3.04
CA PRO A 154 10.25 -7.18 4.07
C PRO A 154 9.91 -6.62 5.46
N MET A 155 10.52 -5.49 5.85
CA MET A 155 10.17 -4.81 7.10
C MET A 155 8.72 -4.30 7.10
N ALA A 156 8.25 -3.75 5.98
CA ALA A 156 6.85 -3.34 5.85
C ALA A 156 5.90 -4.55 5.83
N LEU A 157 6.29 -5.66 5.20
CA LEU A 157 5.51 -6.91 5.24
C LEU A 157 5.32 -7.40 6.67
N GLN A 158 6.38 -7.45 7.46
CA GLN A 158 6.34 -7.88 8.86
C GLN A 158 5.34 -7.05 9.67
N LYS A 159 5.27 -5.73 9.45
CA LYS A 159 4.31 -4.89 10.18
C LYS A 159 2.84 -5.19 9.86
N ILE A 160 2.57 -5.79 8.70
CA ILE A 160 1.21 -6.08 8.22
C ILE A 160 0.82 -7.54 8.46
N LEU A 161 1.77 -8.45 8.27
CA LEU A 161 1.58 -9.90 8.22
C LEU A 161 2.33 -10.66 9.33
N GLY A 162 3.21 -9.98 10.07
CA GLY A 162 4.03 -10.57 11.11
C GLY A 162 3.25 -10.99 12.36
N PRO A 163 3.91 -11.68 13.30
CA PRO A 163 3.27 -12.20 14.51
C PRO A 163 2.72 -11.09 15.42
N ASP A 164 3.39 -9.94 15.44
CA ASP A 164 2.99 -8.76 16.22
C ASP A 164 2.15 -7.76 15.40
N ALA A 165 1.69 -8.14 14.21
CA ALA A 165 0.88 -7.26 13.37
C ALA A 165 -0.45 -6.93 14.09
N PRO A 166 -0.93 -5.67 13.99
CA PRO A 166 -2.19 -5.30 14.60
C PRO A 166 -3.34 -6.10 13.98
N VAL A 167 -4.29 -6.50 14.83
CA VAL A 167 -5.52 -7.14 14.35
C VAL A 167 -6.35 -6.09 13.62
N MET A 168 -6.39 -6.20 12.29
CA MET A 168 -7.20 -5.34 11.43
C MET A 168 -8.61 -5.90 11.32
N ALA A 169 -9.62 -5.04 11.40
CA ALA A 169 -11.01 -5.44 11.22
C ALA A 169 -11.34 -5.70 9.74
N ASP A 170 -10.67 -4.97 8.84
CA ASP A 170 -10.73 -5.18 7.40
C ASP A 170 -9.45 -5.85 6.89
N PRO A 171 -9.55 -7.06 6.31
CA PRO A 171 -8.40 -7.79 5.81
C PRO A 171 -7.84 -7.20 4.50
N TYR A 172 -8.43 -6.16 3.90
CA TYR A 172 -8.07 -5.67 2.58
C TYR A 172 -6.57 -5.36 2.41
N LEU A 173 -5.92 -4.74 3.40
CA LEU A 173 -4.47 -4.47 3.33
C LEU A 173 -3.65 -5.76 3.39
N GLN A 174 -4.05 -6.71 4.23
CA GLN A 174 -3.39 -8.01 4.35
C GLN A 174 -3.52 -8.82 3.06
N GLU A 175 -4.72 -8.92 2.51
CA GLU A 175 -5.00 -9.59 1.23
C GLU A 175 -4.19 -8.99 0.07
N LEU A 176 -4.16 -7.66 -0.02
CA LEU A 176 -3.39 -6.95 -1.04
C LEU A 176 -1.88 -7.21 -0.88
N THR A 177 -1.40 -7.26 0.36
CA THR A 177 0.01 -7.53 0.67
C THR A 177 0.39 -8.98 0.33
N ILE A 178 -0.46 -9.96 0.63
CA ILE A 178 -0.25 -11.37 0.25
C ILE A 178 -0.23 -11.51 -1.28
N LYS A 179 -1.15 -10.83 -1.97
CA LYS A 179 -1.17 -10.80 -3.43
C LYS A 179 0.15 -10.27 -3.99
N MET A 180 0.66 -9.16 -3.46
CA MET A 180 1.97 -8.62 -3.86
C MET A 180 3.10 -9.61 -3.62
N CYS A 181 3.13 -10.26 -2.46
CA CYS A 181 4.15 -11.26 -2.15
C CYS A 181 4.13 -12.42 -3.15
N THR A 182 2.94 -12.84 -3.55
CA THR A 182 2.75 -13.91 -4.54
C THR A 182 3.19 -13.46 -5.94
N GLU A 183 2.91 -12.22 -6.33
CA GLU A 183 3.30 -11.66 -7.62
C GLU A 183 4.81 -11.38 -7.72
N GLN A 184 5.45 -10.98 -6.61
CA GLN A 184 6.86 -10.61 -6.53
C GLN A 184 7.76 -11.70 -5.96
N ILE A 185 7.27 -12.95 -5.87
CA ILE A 185 7.95 -14.02 -5.13
C ILE A 185 9.38 -14.27 -5.61
N GLU A 186 9.64 -14.21 -6.91
CA GLU A 186 10.99 -14.40 -7.49
C GLU A 186 11.99 -13.34 -7.02
N THR A 187 11.52 -12.08 -6.89
CA THR A 187 12.32 -10.98 -6.36
C THR A 187 12.53 -11.14 -4.85
N LEU A 188 11.51 -11.59 -4.12
CA LEU A 188 11.55 -11.74 -2.67
C LEU A 188 12.47 -12.88 -2.21
N ILE A 189 12.49 -14.01 -2.90
CA ILE A 189 13.42 -15.11 -2.56
C ILE A 189 14.88 -14.73 -2.79
N ALA A 190 15.16 -13.77 -3.68
CA ALA A 190 16.50 -13.23 -3.88
C ALA A 190 16.88 -12.19 -2.81
N ASN A 191 15.90 -11.52 -2.19
CA ASN A 191 16.10 -10.51 -1.16
C ASN A 191 16.65 -11.15 0.14
N GLN A 192 17.82 -10.70 0.58
CA GLN A 192 18.49 -11.27 1.76
C GLN A 192 17.71 -11.01 3.06
N THR A 193 17.20 -9.79 3.23
CA THR A 193 16.42 -9.41 4.41
C THR A 193 15.12 -10.20 4.51
N PHE A 194 14.47 -10.48 3.39
CA PHE A 194 13.31 -11.37 3.34
C PHE A 194 13.65 -12.78 3.84
N LYS A 195 14.77 -13.35 3.36
CA LYS A 195 15.23 -14.69 3.77
C LYS A 195 15.57 -14.76 5.25
N ASP A 196 16.32 -13.78 5.75
CA ASP A 196 16.75 -13.75 7.15
C ASP A 196 15.52 -13.69 8.07
N MET A 197 14.61 -12.75 7.83
CA MET A 197 13.36 -12.62 8.62
C MET A 197 12.44 -13.84 8.51
N ALA A 198 12.40 -14.50 7.35
CA ALA A 198 11.60 -15.71 7.17
C ALA A 198 12.19 -16.90 7.94
N LEU A 199 13.52 -17.03 8.00
CA LEU A 199 14.22 -18.08 8.75
C LEU A 199 14.11 -17.86 10.26
N ASP A 200 14.14 -16.61 10.70
CA ASP A 200 14.00 -16.23 12.11
C ASP A 200 12.54 -16.35 12.60
N GLY A 201 11.58 -16.59 11.68
CA GLY A 201 10.16 -16.71 12.01
C GLY A 201 9.49 -15.38 12.32
N GLU A 202 10.13 -14.26 11.98
CA GLU A 202 9.67 -12.91 12.29
C GLU A 202 8.88 -12.27 11.14
N LEU A 203 8.97 -12.82 9.92
CA LEU A 203 8.41 -12.19 8.73
C LEU A 203 6.87 -12.23 8.67
N MET A 204 6.27 -13.37 8.99
CA MET A 204 4.82 -13.58 8.90
C MET A 204 4.36 -14.47 10.05
N ASP A 205 3.13 -14.25 10.50
CA ASP A 205 2.43 -15.22 11.33
C ASP A 205 2.40 -16.59 10.64
N GLY A 206 2.53 -17.66 11.42
CA GLY A 206 2.64 -19.03 10.89
C GLY A 206 1.45 -19.43 10.01
N SER A 207 0.24 -18.97 10.31
CA SER A 207 -0.95 -19.25 9.50
C SER A 207 -0.92 -18.52 8.15
N VAL A 208 -0.46 -17.27 8.15
CA VAL A 208 -0.30 -16.43 6.95
C VAL A 208 0.80 -16.98 6.06
N LEU A 209 1.91 -17.42 6.65
CA LEU A 209 3.02 -18.03 5.93
C LEU A 209 2.57 -19.29 5.17
N VAL A 210 1.79 -20.16 5.82
CA VAL A 210 1.23 -21.36 5.19
C VAL A 210 0.30 -20.99 4.03
N ALA A 211 -0.59 -20.01 4.22
CA ALA A 211 -1.48 -19.52 3.15
C ALA A 211 -0.68 -18.97 1.96
N MET A 212 0.39 -18.22 2.21
CA MET A 212 1.27 -17.72 1.16
C MET A 212 1.97 -18.86 0.41
N PHE A 213 2.49 -19.87 1.11
CA PHE A 213 3.09 -21.04 0.46
C PHE A 213 2.10 -21.80 -0.43
N PHE A 214 0.84 -21.94 -0.01
CA PHE A 214 -0.19 -22.53 -0.85
C PHE A 214 -0.45 -21.69 -2.11
N ALA A 215 -0.59 -20.37 -1.98
CA ALA A 215 -0.80 -19.45 -3.10
C ALA A 215 0.39 -19.46 -4.08
N VAL A 216 1.62 -19.46 -3.56
CA VAL A 216 2.84 -19.59 -4.37
C VAL A 216 2.91 -20.95 -5.05
N GLY A 217 2.60 -22.03 -4.35
CA GLY A 217 2.57 -23.39 -4.92
C GLY A 217 1.54 -23.52 -6.06
N GLU A 218 0.37 -22.90 -5.91
CA GLU A 218 -0.63 -22.82 -6.97
C GLU A 218 -0.12 -22.00 -8.16
N ARG A 219 0.47 -20.83 -7.90
CA ARG A 219 1.06 -19.99 -8.95
C ARG A 219 2.13 -20.74 -9.73
N VAL A 220 3.06 -21.40 -9.05
CA VAL A 220 4.10 -22.23 -9.68
C VAL A 220 3.48 -23.36 -10.51
N ARG A 221 2.45 -24.05 -10.02
CA ARG A 221 1.73 -25.08 -10.77
C ARG A 221 1.10 -24.55 -12.06
N THR A 222 0.52 -23.35 -12.02
CA THR A 222 -0.07 -22.71 -13.21
C THR A 222 1.01 -22.34 -14.25
N LEU A 223 2.14 -21.79 -13.80
CA LEU A 223 3.24 -21.37 -14.67
C LEU A 223 4.03 -22.55 -15.25
N SER A 224 4.21 -23.63 -14.48
CA SER A 224 4.99 -24.81 -14.88
C SER A 224 4.22 -25.75 -15.83
N GLY A 225 2.92 -25.51 -16.04
CA GLY A 225 1.99 -26.51 -16.54
C GLY A 225 1.75 -27.61 -15.49
N GLY A 226 0.50 -27.80 -15.08
CA GLY A 226 0.13 -28.59 -13.90
C GLY A 226 0.71 -30.01 -13.82
N ASP A 227 1.10 -30.59 -14.95
CA ASP A 227 1.68 -31.95 -15.04
C ASP A 227 3.08 -32.08 -14.41
N LEU A 228 3.86 -31.00 -14.31
CA LEU A 228 5.23 -31.07 -13.80
C LEU A 228 5.29 -31.45 -12.31
N TRP A 229 4.20 -31.19 -11.58
CA TRP A 229 4.11 -31.38 -10.12
C TRP A 229 3.22 -32.56 -9.70
N LEU A 230 2.60 -33.27 -10.65
CA LEU A 230 1.90 -34.51 -10.38
C LEU A 230 2.89 -35.61 -9.99
N SER A 231 2.55 -36.40 -8.97
CA SER A 231 3.25 -37.64 -8.65
C SER A 231 3.20 -38.63 -9.84
N LYS A 232 4.07 -39.64 -9.87
CA LYS A 232 4.07 -40.64 -10.95
C LYS A 232 2.72 -41.34 -11.06
N GLU A 233 2.10 -41.63 -9.93
CA GLU A 233 0.78 -42.24 -9.81
C GLU A 233 -0.32 -41.33 -10.37
N GLU A 234 -0.34 -40.04 -10.03
CA GLU A 234 -1.34 -39.11 -10.58
C GLU A 234 -1.17 -38.89 -12.09
N ARG A 235 0.07 -38.84 -12.58
CA ARG A 235 0.34 -38.80 -14.03
C ARG A 235 -0.19 -40.03 -14.74
N PHE A 236 -0.07 -41.20 -14.12
CA PHE A 236 -0.59 -42.46 -14.66
C PHE A 236 -2.11 -42.46 -14.69
N VAL A 237 -2.77 -42.03 -13.61
CA VAL A 237 -4.24 -41.94 -13.52
C VAL A 237 -4.79 -40.95 -14.54
N ASN A 238 -4.18 -39.77 -14.69
CA ASN A 238 -4.62 -38.78 -15.69
C ASN A 238 -4.41 -39.28 -17.12
N ALA A 239 -3.29 -39.95 -17.41
CA ALA A 239 -3.05 -40.56 -18.71
C ALA A 239 -4.07 -41.68 -19.02
N GLN A 240 -4.48 -42.44 -18.01
CA GLN A 240 -5.49 -43.48 -18.14
C GLN A 240 -6.88 -42.89 -18.37
N ALA A 241 -7.24 -41.82 -17.66
CA ALA A 241 -8.50 -41.09 -17.84
C ALA A 241 -8.60 -40.47 -19.24
N GLU A 242 -7.53 -39.84 -19.74
CA GLU A 242 -7.48 -39.32 -21.11
C GLU A 242 -7.61 -40.42 -22.16
N LEU A 243 -6.98 -41.58 -21.94
CA LEU A 243 -7.09 -42.73 -22.84
C LEU A 243 -8.54 -43.23 -22.89
N ILE A 244 -9.22 -43.32 -21.75
CA ILE A 244 -10.63 -43.71 -21.65
C ILE A 244 -11.54 -42.69 -22.36
N ALA A 245 -11.30 -41.39 -22.17
CA ALA A 245 -12.07 -40.33 -22.82
C ALA A 245 -11.87 -40.34 -24.35
N ALA A 246 -10.64 -40.58 -24.82
CA ALA A 246 -10.35 -40.68 -26.25
C ALA A 246 -10.90 -41.99 -26.86
N GLU A 247 -10.92 -43.10 -26.11
CA GLU A 247 -11.60 -44.35 -26.50
C GLU A 247 -13.11 -44.13 -26.66
N ALA A 248 -13.72 -43.38 -25.74
CA ALA A 248 -15.14 -43.02 -25.81
C ALA A 248 -15.46 -42.10 -27.00
N ALA A 249 -14.53 -41.22 -27.40
CA ALA A 249 -14.74 -40.29 -28.51
C ALA A 249 -14.52 -40.88 -29.91
N MET A 250 -13.67 -41.91 -30.06
CA MET A 250 -13.25 -42.44 -31.37
C MET A 250 -13.81 -43.84 -31.72
N GLY A 251 -14.54 -44.50 -30.81
CA GLY A 251 -15.02 -45.87 -31.04
C GLY A 251 -13.87 -46.90 -31.03
N PRO A 252 -14.12 -48.18 -31.41
CA PRO A 252 -13.17 -49.27 -31.18
C PRO A 252 -11.92 -49.12 -32.06
N THR A 253 -10.92 -48.43 -31.51
CA THR A 253 -9.61 -48.20 -32.13
C THR A 253 -8.52 -48.82 -31.25
N PRO A 254 -7.43 -49.37 -31.84
CA PRO A 254 -6.37 -50.00 -31.07
C PRO A 254 -5.69 -49.00 -30.12
N ARG A 255 -5.55 -49.36 -28.84
CA ARG A 255 -4.92 -48.53 -27.79
C ARG A 255 -3.54 -47.98 -28.15
N SER A 256 -2.76 -48.74 -28.93
CA SER A 256 -1.42 -48.35 -29.39
C SER A 256 -1.43 -47.24 -30.46
N PHE A 257 -2.55 -47.04 -31.15
CA PHE A 257 -2.77 -45.96 -32.11
C PHE A 257 -3.18 -44.68 -31.37
N LEU A 258 -4.14 -44.79 -30.46
CA LEU A 258 -4.60 -43.70 -29.59
C LEU A 258 -3.45 -43.09 -28.78
N ALA A 259 -2.63 -43.94 -28.14
CA ALA A 259 -1.49 -43.49 -27.35
C ALA A 259 -0.44 -42.75 -28.19
N ARG A 260 -0.25 -43.13 -29.46
CA ARG A 260 0.65 -42.42 -30.39
C ARG A 260 0.09 -41.05 -30.77
N GLN A 261 -1.20 -40.96 -31.02
CA GLN A 261 -1.87 -39.71 -31.38
C GLN A 261 -1.87 -38.72 -30.21
N ILE A 262 -2.14 -39.17 -28.99
CA ILE A 262 -2.04 -38.36 -27.77
C ILE A 262 -0.60 -37.85 -27.56
N ARG A 263 0.42 -38.70 -27.74
CA ARG A 263 1.83 -38.26 -27.64
C ARG A 263 2.19 -37.22 -28.70
N ALA A 264 1.74 -37.41 -29.94
CA ALA A 264 1.97 -36.46 -31.03
C ALA A 264 1.30 -35.11 -30.76
N GLN A 265 0.04 -35.13 -30.27
CA GLN A 265 -0.69 -33.91 -29.91
C GLN A 265 -0.04 -33.17 -28.74
N ARG A 266 0.39 -33.89 -27.70
CA ARG A 266 1.09 -33.30 -26.56
C ARG A 266 2.44 -32.68 -26.97
N ALA A 267 3.18 -33.34 -27.87
CA ALA A 267 4.43 -32.80 -28.40
C ALA A 267 4.21 -31.51 -29.21
N GLN A 268 3.14 -31.45 -30.02
CA GLN A 268 2.76 -30.24 -30.76
C GLN A 268 2.34 -29.10 -29.82
N ASN A 269 1.54 -29.39 -28.79
CA ASN A 269 1.11 -28.39 -27.81
C ASN A 269 2.29 -27.87 -26.97
N ALA A 270 3.26 -28.73 -26.63
CA ALA A 270 4.49 -28.34 -25.94
C ALA A 270 5.40 -27.46 -26.83
N ALA A 271 5.52 -27.78 -28.12
CA ALA A 271 6.26 -26.96 -29.08
C ALA A 271 5.62 -25.58 -29.28
N ALA A 272 4.28 -25.50 -29.32
CA ALA A 272 3.56 -24.23 -29.41
C ALA A 272 3.76 -23.34 -28.16
N ARG A 273 3.88 -23.94 -26.96
CA ARG A 273 4.16 -23.21 -25.71
C ARG A 273 5.57 -22.60 -25.67
N ASN A 274 6.58 -23.30 -26.20
CA ASN A 274 7.95 -22.77 -26.25
C ASN A 274 8.10 -21.58 -27.23
N ILE A 275 7.23 -21.45 -28.23
CA ILE A 275 7.22 -20.31 -29.14
C ILE A 275 6.68 -19.04 -28.45
N VAL A 276 5.79 -19.18 -27.45
CA VAL A 276 5.26 -18.04 -26.66
C VAL A 276 6.30 -17.50 -25.67
N ILE A 277 7.23 -18.33 -25.20
CA ILE A 277 8.30 -17.92 -24.26
C ILE A 277 9.52 -17.36 -25.01
N GLY A 278 9.65 -17.64 -26.32
CA GLY A 278 10.76 -17.19 -27.16
C GLY A 278 10.49 -15.97 -28.05
N MET A 279 9.35 -15.27 -27.89
CA MET A 279 9.14 -14.02 -28.61
C MET A 279 10.01 -12.91 -28.00
N PRO A 280 10.78 -12.13 -28.79
CA PRO A 280 11.34 -10.88 -28.29
C PRO A 280 10.17 -10.02 -27.79
N GLN A 281 10.33 -9.47 -26.59
CA GLN A 281 9.45 -8.45 -26.02
C GLN A 281 9.00 -7.50 -27.14
N PRO A 282 7.71 -7.17 -27.27
CA PRO A 282 7.30 -6.15 -28.22
C PRO A 282 8.10 -4.89 -27.88
N THR A 283 8.87 -4.41 -28.85
CA THR A 283 9.60 -3.16 -28.75
C THR A 283 8.55 -2.10 -28.40
N ILE A 284 8.55 -1.67 -27.13
CA ILE A 284 7.73 -0.55 -26.70
C ILE A 284 8.32 0.65 -27.42
N HIS A 285 7.65 1.08 -28.48
CA HIS A 285 7.93 2.37 -29.08
C HIS A 285 7.78 3.43 -27.97
N PRO A 286 8.79 4.28 -27.73
CA PRO A 286 8.62 5.40 -26.82
C PRO A 286 7.48 6.26 -27.35
N PHE A 287 6.41 6.39 -26.57
CA PHE A 287 5.34 7.35 -26.89
C PHE A 287 5.92 8.78 -26.92
N PRO A 288 5.39 9.68 -27.76
CA PRO A 288 6.07 10.90 -28.17
C PRO A 288 6.25 11.87 -27.00
N ALA A 289 7.48 12.34 -26.84
CA ALA A 289 7.78 13.52 -26.05
C ALA A 289 7.22 14.77 -26.75
N ALA A 290 6.00 15.16 -26.39
CA ALA A 290 5.49 16.50 -26.69
C ALA A 290 4.47 16.89 -25.63
N LEU A 291 4.97 17.46 -24.54
CA LEU A 291 4.42 18.62 -23.81
C LEU A 291 5.38 18.92 -22.65
N THR A 292 6.59 19.33 -23.01
CA THR A 292 7.49 20.03 -22.10
C THR A 292 7.07 21.49 -22.07
N SER A 293 6.44 21.94 -20.99
CA SER A 293 6.61 23.31 -20.50
C SER A 293 7.28 23.23 -19.13
N HIS A 294 8.43 23.90 -19.04
CA HIS A 294 9.40 23.93 -17.93
C HIS A 294 8.79 24.24 -16.55
N PRO A 295 9.49 23.92 -15.44
CA PRO A 295 10.34 24.93 -14.78
C PRO A 295 11.63 24.32 -14.15
N PRO A 296 12.43 25.04 -13.33
CA PRO A 296 13.69 25.62 -13.77
C PRO A 296 14.95 25.01 -13.14
N HIS A 297 16.07 25.37 -13.76
CA HIS A 297 17.46 25.13 -13.39
C HIS A 297 17.77 25.17 -11.88
N ILE A 298 18.29 24.05 -11.37
CA ILE A 298 19.10 24.03 -10.15
C ILE A 298 20.53 24.42 -10.54
N VAL A 299 20.93 25.62 -10.14
CA VAL A 299 22.34 26.05 -10.17
C VAL A 299 23.06 25.42 -8.98
N TYR A 300 24.01 24.53 -9.27
CA TYR A 300 24.99 24.05 -8.29
C TYR A 300 25.89 25.21 -7.86
N LEU A 301 25.87 25.57 -6.57
CA LEU A 301 26.91 26.41 -5.95
C LEU A 301 28.03 25.52 -5.41
N PRO A 302 29.32 25.87 -5.64
CA PRO A 302 30.44 25.03 -5.23
C PRO A 302 30.81 25.22 -3.75
N ALA A 303 31.34 24.12 -3.19
CA ALA A 303 31.80 23.96 -1.82
C ALA A 303 32.72 25.09 -1.32
N VAL A 304 32.37 25.66 -0.16
CA VAL A 304 33.23 26.59 0.59
C VAL A 304 34.35 25.80 1.28
N LYS A 305 35.59 26.11 0.90
CA LYS A 305 36.83 25.63 1.51
C LYS A 305 36.88 26.04 3.00
N LYS A 306 37.00 25.06 3.90
CA LYS A 306 37.41 25.30 5.30
C LYS A 306 38.83 25.88 5.32
N LYS A 307 38.95 27.14 5.72
CA LYS A 307 40.24 27.79 6.00
C LYS A 307 40.68 27.37 7.41
N LYS A 308 41.76 26.60 7.49
CA LYS A 308 42.54 26.42 8.73
C LYS A 308 43.14 27.78 9.10
N THR A 309 42.84 28.26 10.29
CA THR A 309 43.68 29.24 11.01
C THR A 309 43.89 28.68 12.40
N GLY A 310 45.13 28.25 12.66
CA GLY A 310 45.60 28.00 14.00
C GLY A 310 46.42 29.19 14.52
N ILE A 311 46.48 29.21 15.85
CA ILE A 311 47.55 29.72 16.73
C ILE A 311 47.60 31.24 17.00
N THR A 312 47.34 31.61 18.27
CA THR A 312 48.26 32.28 19.25
C THR A 312 47.43 32.76 20.44
N SER A 313 47.55 32.16 21.63
CA SER A 313 48.44 32.54 22.75
C SER A 313 48.26 33.98 23.27
N LEU A 314 47.45 34.13 24.32
CA LEU A 314 47.74 34.75 25.64
C LEU A 314 46.44 34.91 26.42
#